data_AF-A0A239FBP6-F1
#
_entry.id   AF-A0A239FBP6-F1
#
_cell.length_a   1.000
_cell.length_b   1.000
_cell.length_c   1.000
_cell.angle_alpha   90.00
_cell.angle_beta   90.00
_cell.angle_gamma   90.00
#
_symmetry.space_group_name_H-M   'P 1'
#
loop_
_entity.id
_entity.type
_entity.pdbx_description
1 polymer ?
#
loop_
_entity_poly.entity_id
_entity_poly.type
_entity_poly.pdbx_seq_one_letter_code
_entity_poly.pdbx_strand_id
1 'polypeptide(L)'
;MLKIETLSALDHATYLQKKEIADFLFTHLEQYGDPIDDIMKCLDYALDQAVDKGGFSVMARENNQIVGAVVMNKTGMSGYIPENILVYIAVDASQRGKGVGQKLMKTAIDMANGDIALHVEPDNPARKLYEKLGFTNKYLEMRLKK
;
A
#
# COMPACT_ATOMS: atom_id res chain seq x y z
N MET A 1 21.43 0.96 6.91
CA MET A 1 21.23 0.07 5.75
C MET A 1 19.73 -0.10 5.56
N LEU A 2 19.24 0.03 4.33
CA LEU A 2 17.82 -0.15 4.00
C LEU A 2 17.44 -1.64 4.11
N LYS A 3 16.40 -1.96 4.87
CA LYS A 3 15.83 -3.31 5.03
C LYS A 3 14.37 -3.30 4.56
N ILE A 4 13.93 -4.35 3.87
CA ILE A 4 12.52 -4.58 3.56
C ILE A 4 11.95 -5.56 4.60
N GLU A 5 10.78 -5.21 5.14
CA GLU A 5 10.00 -6.02 6.07
C GLU A 5 8.57 -6.14 5.58
N THR A 6 7.89 -7.22 5.95
CA THR A 6 6.53 -7.52 5.51
C THR A 6 5.68 -7.93 6.70
N LEU A 7 4.40 -7.58 6.66
CA LEU A 7 3.39 -8.08 7.58
C LEU A 7 2.18 -8.55 6.77
N SER A 8 1.62 -9.68 7.18
CA SER A 8 0.44 -10.30 6.60
C SER A 8 -0.50 -10.77 7.72
N ALA A 9 -1.66 -11.29 7.33
CA ALA A 9 -2.59 -11.94 8.25
C ALA A 9 -1.92 -13.05 9.11
N LEU A 10 -0.88 -13.72 8.59
CA LEU A 10 -0.20 -14.81 9.29
C LEU A 10 0.69 -14.33 10.45
N ASP A 11 1.06 -13.05 10.46
CA ASP A 11 2.03 -12.51 11.41
C ASP A 11 1.40 -12.03 12.72
N HIS A 12 0.07 -12.11 12.86
CA HIS A 12 -0.68 -11.65 14.03
C HIS A 12 -0.30 -10.21 14.45
N ALA A 13 -0.30 -9.29 13.49
CA ALA A 13 0.18 -7.93 13.68
C ALA A 13 -0.55 -7.22 14.85
N THR A 14 0.24 -6.73 15.80
CA THR A 14 -0.25 -6.01 16.97
C THR A 14 -0.82 -4.64 16.60
N TYR A 15 -1.64 -4.09 17.49
CA TYR A 15 -2.11 -2.70 17.35
C TYR A 15 -0.94 -1.71 17.21
N LEU A 16 0.15 -1.88 17.97
CA LEU A 16 1.31 -0.97 17.90
C LEU A 16 2.03 -1.03 16.55
N GLN A 17 2.18 -2.21 15.96
CA GLN A 17 2.77 -2.36 14.62
C GLN A 17 1.89 -1.68 13.56
N LYS A 18 0.57 -1.89 13.62
CA LYS A 18 -0.38 -1.21 12.71
C LYS A 18 -0.33 0.30 12.88
N LYS A 19 -0.32 0.77 14.13
CA LYS A 19 -0.25 2.20 14.45
C LYS A 19 1.04 2.83 13.92
N GLU A 20 2.18 2.17 14.03
CA GLU A 20 3.45 2.68 13.50
C GLU A 20 3.38 2.89 11.98
N ILE A 21 2.80 1.94 11.25
CA ILE A 21 2.59 2.06 9.79
C ILE A 21 1.61 3.18 9.49
N ALA A 22 0.51 3.28 10.23
CA ALA A 22 -0.50 4.31 10.04
C ALA A 22 0.05 5.71 10.28
N ASP A 23 0.82 5.91 11.36
CA ASP A 23 1.45 7.19 11.68
C ASP A 23 2.43 7.62 10.57
N PHE A 24 3.20 6.67 10.02
CA PHE A 24 4.07 6.92 8.87
C PHE A 24 3.27 7.34 7.62
N LEU A 25 2.24 6.57 7.25
CA LEU A 25 1.41 6.86 6.09
C LEU A 25 0.70 8.21 6.23
N PHE A 26 0.11 8.49 7.39
CA PHE A 26 -0.56 9.75 7.68
C PHE A 26 0.37 10.95 7.52
N THR A 27 1.64 10.81 7.90
CA THR A 27 2.64 11.86 7.74
C THR A 27 3.06 12.04 6.28
N HIS A 28 3.28 10.95 5.53
CA HIS A 28 3.98 10.99 4.24
C HIS A 28 3.07 10.87 3.01
N LEU A 29 1.78 10.60 3.17
CA LEU A 29 0.80 10.72 2.08
C LEU A 29 0.47 12.19 1.77
N GLU A 30 0.70 13.10 2.73
CA GLU A 30 0.52 14.54 2.57
C GLU A 30 -0.89 14.87 2.01
N GLN A 31 -0.96 15.59 0.90
CA GLN A 31 -2.23 15.99 0.26
C GLN A 31 -3.02 14.82 -0.35
N TYR A 32 -2.42 13.64 -0.50
CA TYR A 32 -3.07 12.42 -1.01
C TYR A 32 -3.48 11.47 0.12
N GLY A 33 -3.37 11.92 1.37
CA GLY A 33 -3.67 11.11 2.54
C GLY A 33 -5.14 11.08 2.93
N ASP A 34 -5.49 10.03 3.65
CA ASP A 34 -6.78 9.88 4.31
C ASP A 34 -6.65 10.13 5.83
N PRO A 35 -7.76 10.35 6.55
CA PRO A 35 -7.75 10.41 8.00
C PRO A 35 -7.10 9.16 8.62
N ILE A 36 -6.37 9.35 9.73
CA ILE A 36 -5.66 8.25 10.41
C ILE A 36 -6.57 7.06 10.74
N ASP A 37 -7.84 7.31 11.08
CA ASP A 37 -8.82 6.26 11.38
C ASP A 37 -9.15 5.40 10.15
N ASP A 38 -9.15 5.98 8.96
CA ASP A 38 -9.40 5.25 7.71
C ASP A 38 -8.15 4.46 7.27
N ILE A 39 -6.96 5.00 7.53
CA ILE A 39 -5.71 4.25 7.36
C ILE A 39 -5.67 3.04 8.30
N MET A 40 -6.07 3.24 9.57
CA MET A 40 -6.15 2.15 10.54
C MET A 40 -7.16 1.07 10.12
N LYS A 41 -8.36 1.45 9.65
CA LYS A 41 -9.34 0.49 9.10
C LYS A 41 -8.76 -0.32 7.94
N CYS A 42 -7.99 0.31 7.05
CA CYS A 42 -7.34 -0.38 5.95
C CYS A 42 -6.32 -1.41 6.45
N LEU A 43 -5.49 -1.05 7.43
CA LEU A 43 -4.50 -1.96 8.01
C LEU A 43 -5.17 -3.09 8.81
N ASP A 44 -6.23 -2.78 9.53
CA ASP A 44 -7.06 -3.76 10.22
C ASP A 44 -7.63 -4.77 9.23
N TYR A 45 -8.12 -4.32 8.07
CA TYR A 45 -8.60 -5.21 7.00
C TYR A 45 -7.46 -6.05 6.39
N ALA A 46 -6.33 -5.42 6.04
CA ALA A 46 -5.21 -6.10 5.37
C ALA A 46 -4.59 -7.21 6.22
N LEU A 47 -4.57 -7.02 7.54
CA LEU A 47 -3.86 -7.87 8.51
C LEU A 47 -4.82 -8.66 9.40
N ASP A 48 -6.11 -8.68 9.07
CA ASP A 48 -7.11 -9.53 9.73
C ASP A 48 -6.93 -11.01 9.33
N GLN A 49 -7.36 -11.91 10.21
CA GLN A 49 -7.32 -13.36 10.01
C GLN A 49 -8.64 -13.94 9.53
N ALA A 50 -9.69 -13.13 9.45
CA ALA A 50 -10.97 -13.54 8.90
C ALA A 50 -10.84 -13.98 7.43
N VAL A 51 -11.58 -15.03 7.05
CA VAL A 51 -11.49 -15.68 5.73
C VAL A 51 -11.87 -14.74 4.59
N ASP A 52 -12.76 -13.78 4.85
CA ASP A 52 -13.28 -12.79 3.89
C ASP A 52 -12.46 -11.49 3.85
N LYS A 53 -11.36 -11.43 4.61
CA LYS A 53 -10.45 -10.29 4.68
C LYS A 53 -9.04 -10.68 4.23
N GLY A 54 -8.15 -9.71 4.30
CA GLY A 54 -6.72 -9.92 4.19
C GLY A 54 -6.04 -9.01 3.17
N GLY A 55 -4.79 -9.33 2.92
CA GLY A 55 -3.86 -8.42 2.28
C GLY A 55 -2.50 -8.54 2.96
N PHE A 56 -1.72 -7.48 2.88
CA PHE A 56 -0.41 -7.38 3.53
C PHE A 56 0.09 -5.93 3.51
N SER A 57 1.12 -5.68 4.30
CA SER A 57 1.90 -4.44 4.28
C SER A 57 3.37 -4.76 4.00
N VAL A 58 4.02 -3.90 3.23
CA VAL A 58 5.48 -3.92 2.99
C VAL A 58 6.07 -2.63 3.51
N MET A 59 7.08 -2.71 4.35
CA MET A 59 7.77 -1.55 4.91
C MET A 59 9.25 -1.56 4.50
N ALA A 60 9.77 -0.39 4.19
CA ALA A 60 11.19 -0.15 4.07
C ALA A 60 11.67 0.55 5.35
N ARG A 61 12.69 -0.01 6.00
CA ARG A 61 13.29 0.55 7.21
C ARG A 61 14.72 0.98 7.00
N GLU A 62 15.08 2.11 7.61
CA GLU A 62 16.46 2.56 7.76
C GLU A 62 16.65 3.03 9.20
N ASN A 63 17.72 2.57 9.87
CA ASN A 63 17.99 2.87 11.28
C ASN A 63 16.79 2.60 12.22
N ASN A 64 16.11 1.48 11.97
CA ASN A 64 14.91 1.04 12.68
C ASN A 64 13.65 1.91 12.49
N GLN A 65 13.69 2.95 11.65
CA GLN A 65 12.54 3.79 11.32
C GLN A 65 11.95 3.39 9.97
N ILE A 66 10.61 3.46 9.85
CA ILE A 66 9.94 3.31 8.55
C ILE A 66 10.29 4.53 7.69
N VAL A 67 10.76 4.28 6.47
CA VAL A 67 11.06 5.30 5.46
C VAL A 67 10.26 5.10 4.17
N GLY A 68 9.42 4.06 4.13
CA GLY A 68 8.45 3.82 3.08
C GLY A 68 7.53 2.67 3.45
N ALA A 69 6.29 2.72 2.97
CA ALA A 69 5.28 1.70 3.25
C ALA A 69 4.35 1.51 2.06
N VAL A 70 3.85 0.28 1.88
CA VAL A 70 2.79 -0.10 0.95
C VAL A 70 1.76 -0.92 1.72
N VAL A 71 0.46 -0.66 1.50
CA VAL A 71 -0.63 -1.47 2.04
C VAL A 71 -1.48 -2.00 0.88
N MET A 72 -1.64 -3.33 0.85
CA MET A 72 -2.43 -4.07 -0.13
C MET A 72 -3.62 -4.70 0.58
N ASN A 73 -4.82 -4.53 0.04
CA ASN A 73 -6.01 -5.26 0.46
C ASN A 73 -6.41 -6.28 -0.60
N LYS A 74 -6.91 -7.44 -0.16
CA LYS A 74 -7.63 -8.36 -1.04
C LYS A 74 -9.03 -7.81 -1.32
N THR A 75 -9.52 -8.02 -2.53
CA THR A 75 -10.85 -7.56 -2.93
C THR A 75 -11.93 -8.62 -2.78
N GLY A 76 -11.56 -9.90 -2.85
CA GLY A 76 -12.49 -11.02 -2.90
C GLY A 76 -13.22 -11.18 -4.24
N MET A 77 -12.82 -10.45 -5.29
CA MET A 77 -13.54 -10.35 -6.56
C MET A 77 -12.88 -11.07 -7.74
N SER A 78 -12.17 -12.16 -7.46
CA SER A 78 -11.38 -12.90 -8.46
C SER A 78 -12.19 -13.24 -9.71
N GLY A 79 -11.56 -13.07 -10.87
CA GLY A 79 -12.13 -13.38 -12.19
C GLY A 79 -12.93 -12.25 -12.87
N TYR A 80 -13.21 -11.14 -12.19
CA TYR A 80 -13.92 -9.99 -12.82
C TYR A 80 -13.45 -8.61 -12.36
N ILE A 81 -12.88 -8.49 -11.16
CA ILE A 81 -12.14 -7.30 -10.69
C ILE A 81 -10.80 -7.80 -10.13
N PRO A 82 -9.69 -7.03 -10.23
CA PRO A 82 -8.40 -7.45 -9.71
C PRO A 82 -8.48 -7.96 -8.27
N GLU A 83 -7.80 -9.09 -7.99
CA GLU A 83 -7.81 -9.77 -6.71
C GLU A 83 -7.28 -8.91 -5.57
N ASN A 84 -6.44 -7.92 -5.91
CA ASN A 84 -5.78 -7.05 -4.96
C ASN A 84 -6.01 -5.58 -5.34
N ILE A 85 -6.10 -4.73 -4.32
CA ILE A 85 -6.08 -3.28 -4.47
C ILE A 85 -4.95 -2.70 -3.61
N LEU A 86 -4.03 -2.00 -4.25
CA LEU A 86 -3.02 -1.21 -3.57
C LEU A 86 -3.71 0.06 -3.07
N VAL A 87 -3.91 0.14 -1.75
CA VAL A 87 -4.64 1.24 -1.13
C VAL A 87 -3.71 2.40 -0.81
N TYR A 88 -2.57 2.11 -0.21
CA TYR A 88 -1.60 3.13 0.18
C TYR A 88 -0.20 2.80 -0.28
N ILE A 89 0.53 3.84 -0.68
CA ILE A 89 1.98 3.83 -0.82
C ILE A 89 2.52 5.21 -0.48
N ALA A 90 3.50 5.24 0.41
CA ALA A 90 4.26 6.45 0.71
C ALA A 90 5.74 6.13 0.86
N VAL A 91 6.57 7.11 0.52
CA VAL A 91 8.02 7.07 0.72
C VAL A 91 8.42 8.42 1.30
N ASP A 92 9.23 8.39 2.35
CA ASP A 92 9.77 9.60 2.97
C ASP A 92 10.44 10.48 1.88
N ALA A 93 10.17 11.79 1.91
CA ALA A 93 10.70 12.73 0.93
C ALA A 93 12.24 12.69 0.83
N SER A 94 12.93 12.46 1.95
CA SER A 94 14.39 12.30 2.02
C SER A 94 14.91 11.04 1.31
N GLN A 95 14.03 10.10 0.98
CA GLN A 95 14.34 8.87 0.26
C GLN A 95 13.95 8.90 -1.24
N ARG A 96 13.39 10.02 -1.72
CA ARG A 96 13.07 10.19 -3.15
C ARG A 96 14.33 10.07 -4.00
N GLY A 97 14.20 9.46 -5.18
CA GLY A 97 15.31 9.22 -6.12
C GLY A 97 16.27 8.09 -5.72
N LYS A 98 16.17 7.50 -4.52
CA LYS A 98 17.05 6.41 -4.04
C LYS A 98 16.55 5.01 -4.37
N GLY A 99 15.45 4.89 -5.13
CA GLY A 99 14.87 3.61 -5.54
C GLY A 99 14.05 2.87 -4.47
N VAL A 100 13.76 3.49 -3.32
CA VAL A 100 12.97 2.88 -2.23
C VAL A 100 11.57 2.48 -2.71
N GLY A 101 10.84 3.40 -3.36
CA GLY A 101 9.50 3.12 -3.90
C GLY A 101 9.48 1.97 -4.91
N GLN A 102 10.51 1.85 -5.74
CA GLN A 102 10.62 0.74 -6.69
C GLN A 102 10.82 -0.61 -5.97
N LYS A 103 11.64 -0.65 -4.91
CA LYS A 103 11.84 -1.87 -4.11
C LYS A 103 10.54 -2.29 -3.42
N LEU A 104 9.87 -1.34 -2.77
CA LEU A 104 8.57 -1.58 -2.12
C LEU A 104 7.54 -2.15 -3.09
N MET A 105 7.35 -1.49 -4.24
CA MET A 105 6.39 -1.93 -5.24
C MET A 105 6.71 -3.30 -5.82
N LYS A 106 7.99 -3.60 -6.11
CA LYS A 106 8.38 -4.92 -6.60
C LYS A 106 8.05 -6.00 -5.58
N THR A 107 8.43 -5.80 -4.32
CA THR A 107 8.09 -6.75 -3.25
C THR A 107 6.59 -6.92 -3.10
N ALA A 108 5.81 -5.84 -3.17
CA ALA A 108 4.35 -5.92 -3.09
C ALA A 108 3.74 -6.67 -4.28
N ILE A 109 4.24 -6.47 -5.50
CA ILE A 109 3.80 -7.19 -6.70
C ILE A 109 4.15 -8.68 -6.57
N ASP A 110 5.37 -9.01 -6.14
CA ASP A 110 5.82 -10.40 -5.99
C ASP A 110 5.03 -11.16 -4.91
N MET A 111 4.55 -10.46 -3.88
CA MET A 111 3.70 -11.03 -2.81
C MET A 111 2.23 -11.17 -3.20
N ALA A 112 1.76 -10.38 -4.17
CA ALA A 112 0.37 -10.40 -4.57
C ALA A 112 0.07 -11.64 -5.43
N ASN A 113 -0.99 -12.37 -5.06
CA ASN A 113 -1.53 -13.43 -5.90
C ASN A 113 -2.69 -12.86 -6.73
N GLY A 114 -2.56 -12.90 -8.06
CA GLY A 114 -3.55 -12.35 -8.99
C GLY A 114 -3.27 -10.90 -9.38
N ASP A 115 -4.25 -10.28 -10.02
CA ASP A 115 -4.11 -8.93 -10.56
C ASP A 115 -4.15 -7.87 -9.44
N ILE A 116 -3.57 -6.71 -9.72
CA ILE A 116 -3.49 -5.57 -8.80
C ILE A 116 -4.12 -4.35 -9.44
N ALA A 117 -5.09 -3.75 -8.76
CA ALA A 117 -5.62 -2.43 -9.06
C ALA A 117 -5.00 -1.37 -8.15
N LEU A 118 -5.01 -0.12 -8.59
CA LEU A 118 -4.73 1.05 -7.75
C LEU A 118 -5.51 2.26 -8.27
N HIS A 119 -5.74 3.24 -7.40
CA HIS A 119 -6.19 4.56 -7.80
C HIS A 119 -5.02 5.54 -7.66
N VAL A 120 -4.89 6.42 -8.64
CA VAL A 120 -3.84 7.45 -8.66
C VAL A 120 -4.40 8.71 -9.32
N GLU A 121 -4.15 9.86 -8.69
CA GLU A 121 -4.54 11.14 -9.27
C GLU A 121 -3.68 11.46 -10.51
N PRO A 122 -4.25 12.13 -11.54
CA PRO A 122 -3.57 12.33 -12.82
C PRO A 122 -2.22 13.06 -12.73
N ASP A 123 -2.08 13.96 -11.76
CA ASP A 123 -0.92 14.80 -11.47
C ASP A 123 0.03 14.20 -10.42
N ASN A 124 -0.33 13.06 -9.81
CA ASN A 124 0.53 12.41 -8.83
C ASN A 124 1.80 11.87 -9.50
N PRO A 125 3.00 12.28 -9.04
CA PRO A 125 4.27 11.89 -9.67
C PRO A 125 4.55 10.38 -9.59
N ALA A 126 3.94 9.66 -8.64
CA ALA A 126 4.06 8.21 -8.51
C ALA A 126 3.49 7.45 -9.71
N ARG A 127 2.60 8.07 -10.51
CA ARG A 127 2.04 7.48 -11.71
C ARG A 127 3.10 6.95 -12.68
N LYS A 128 4.22 7.68 -12.83
CA LYS A 128 5.36 7.25 -13.67
C LYS A 128 6.02 5.97 -13.18
N LEU A 129 6.04 5.75 -11.86
CA LEU A 129 6.55 4.51 -11.29
C LEU A 129 5.63 3.34 -11.65
N TYR A 130 4.31 3.52 -11.52
CA TYR A 130 3.33 2.48 -11.84
C TYR A 130 3.38 2.10 -13.32
N GLU A 131 3.41 3.09 -14.23
CA GLU A 131 3.53 2.87 -15.67
C GLU A 131 4.81 2.07 -16.00
N LYS A 132 5.96 2.40 -15.38
CA LYS A 132 7.22 1.67 -15.54
C LYS A 132 7.15 0.23 -15.02
N LEU A 133 6.29 -0.04 -14.05
CA LEU A 133 6.07 -1.36 -13.47
C LEU A 133 5.00 -2.17 -14.23
N GLY A 134 4.42 -1.61 -15.30
CA GLY A 134 3.48 -2.31 -16.17
C GLY A 134 2.00 -2.06 -15.86
N PHE A 135 1.68 -1.18 -14.91
CA PHE A 135 0.29 -0.76 -14.70
C PHE A 135 -0.21 -0.01 -15.94
N THR A 136 -1.43 -0.34 -16.36
CA THR A 136 -2.11 0.33 -17.49
C THR A 136 -3.41 0.93 -17.02
N ASN A 137 -3.90 1.94 -17.73
CA ASN A 137 -5.18 2.58 -17.43
C ASN A 137 -6.27 2.04 -18.36
N LYS A 138 -7.17 1.19 -17.83
CA LYS A 138 -8.27 0.58 -18.58
C LYS A 138 -9.59 1.33 -18.43
N TYR A 139 -9.87 1.88 -17.25
CA TYR A 139 -11.17 2.46 -16.89
C TYR A 139 -11.00 3.83 -16.24
N LEU A 140 -11.98 4.71 -16.47
CA LEU A 140 -12.11 5.94 -15.71
C LEU A 140 -12.85 5.65 -14.40
N GLU A 141 -12.36 6.22 -13.30
CA GLU A 141 -13.07 6.18 -12.03
C GLU A 141 -14.24 7.18 -12.04
N MET A 142 -15.45 6.72 -11.70
CA MET A 142 -16.63 7.57 -11.53
C MET A 142 -17.15 7.41 -10.09
N ARG A 143 -17.20 8.52 -9.33
CA ARG A 143 -17.67 8.51 -7.93
C ARG A 143 -18.95 9.33 -7.76
N LEU A 144 -19.99 8.71 -7.22
CA LEU A 144 -21.17 9.41 -6.69
C LEU A 144 -21.04 9.51 -5.17
N LYS A 145 -20.82 10.72 -4.64
CA LYS A 145 -20.81 10.96 -3.19
C LYS A 145 -22.26 11.06 -2.69
N LYS A 146 -22.56 10.36 -1.60
CA LYS A 146 -23.86 10.39 -0.90
C LYS A 146 -23.65 10.80 0.54
#